data_AF-A0A1V4ATZ6-F1
#
_entry.id   AF-A0A1V4ATZ6-F1
#
_cell.length_a   1.000
_cell.length_b   1.000
_cell.length_c   1.000
_cell.angle_alpha   90.00
_cell.angle_beta   90.00
_cell.angle_gamma   90.00
#
_symmetry.space_group_name_H-M   'P 1'
#
loop_
_entity.id
_entity.type
_entity.pdbx_description
1 polymer ?
#
loop_
_entity_poly.entity_id
_entity_poly.type
_entity_poly.pdbx_seq_one_letter_code
_entity_poly.pdbx_strand_id
1 'polypeptide(L)' 'MRLLDTIDNQEAKVLKMRYGFDNAEPMTLREISKKLNISREWVRKIEKKALSRLSYLMNRHEQVFTEKSMLKSAC' A
#
# COMPACT_ATOMS: atom_id res chain seq x y z
N MET A 1 -12.58 -10.19 8.32
CA MET A 1 -12.48 -8.99 7.49
C MET A 1 -11.25 -8.22 7.95
N ARG A 2 -10.17 -8.15 7.15
CA ARG A 2 -8.95 -7.40 7.50
C ARG A 2 -8.92 -6.10 6.70
N LEU A 3 -8.48 -5.00 7.33
CA LEU A 3 -8.38 -3.69 6.66
C LEU A 3 -7.48 -3.74 5.41
N LEU A 4 -6.47 -4.61 5.42
CA LEU A 4 -5.55 -4.83 4.30
C LEU A 4 -6.25 -5.35 3.03
N ASP A 5 -7.44 -5.95 3.15
CA ASP A 5 -8.20 -6.46 2.01
C ASP A 5 -9.02 -5.35 1.31
N THR A 6 -9.08 -4.14 1.90
CA THR A 6 -9.82 -2.99 1.36
C THR A 6 -8.96 -2.01 0.54
N ILE A 7 -7.64 -2.16 0.61
CA ILE A 7 -6.67 -1.37 -0.18
C ILE A 7 -6.23 -2.14 -1.43
N ASP A 8 -5.44 -1.50 -2.30
CA ASP A 8 -4.99 -2.14 -3.53
C ASP A 8 -4.13 -3.38 -3.26
N ASN A 9 -4.25 -4.42 -4.08
CA ASN A 9 -3.50 -5.66 -3.92
C ASN A 9 -1.98 -5.46 -3.90
N GLN A 10 -1.44 -4.48 -4.64
CA GLN A 10 0.00 -4.17 -4.60
C GLN A 10 0.40 -3.48 -3.28
N GLU A 11 -0.44 -2.57 -2.80
CA GLU A 11 -0.26 -1.85 -1.54
C GLU A 11 -0.28 -2.83 -0.35
N ALA A 12 -1.29 -3.70 -0.32
CA ALA A 12 -1.42 -4.76 0.67
C ALA A 12 -0.22 -5.71 0.63
N LYS A 13 0.23 -6.12 -0.56
CA LYS A 13 1.38 -7.04 -0.71
C LYS A 13 2.67 -6.46 -0.16
N VAL A 14 2.96 -5.19 -0.45
CA VAL A 14 4.16 -4.51 0.09
C VAL A 14 4.08 -4.40 1.62
N LEU A 15 2.92 -4.01 2.17
CA LEU A 15 2.73 -3.97 3.63
C LEU A 15 2.84 -5.35 4.27
N LYS A 16 2.26 -6.39 3.68
CA LYS A 16 2.34 -7.78 4.16
C LYS A 16 3.79 -8.26 4.24
N MET A 17 4.57 -8.02 3.18
CA MET A 17 6.00 -8.36 3.17
C MET A 17 6.82 -7.49 4.13
N ARG A 18 6.48 -6.22 4.32
CA ARG A 18 7.23 -5.30 5.17
C ARG A 18 7.08 -5.58 6.66
N TYR A 19 5.85 -5.87 7.09
CA TYR A 19 5.48 -6.04 8.50
C TYR A 19 5.29 -7.50 8.90
N GLY A 20 5.45 -8.45 7.96
CA GLY A 20 5.36 -9.88 8.25
C GLY A 20 3.94 -10.39 8.51
N PHE A 21 2.96 -9.86 7.79
CA PHE A 21 1.58 -10.35 7.87
C PHE A 21 1.42 -11.65 7.06
N ASP A 22 0.44 -12.49 7.40
CA ASP A 22 0.14 -13.77 6.73
C ASP A 22 1.29 -14.81 6.79
N ASN A 23 1.98 -14.92 7.94
CA ASN A 23 3.15 -15.80 8.13
C ASN A 23 4.32 -15.48 7.19
N ALA A 24 4.38 -14.27 6.63
CA ALA A 24 5.56 -13.80 5.92
C ALA A 24 6.62 -13.32 6.92
N GLU A 25 7.90 -13.54 6.63
CA GLU A 25 8.98 -12.88 7.37
C GLU A 25 9.04 -11.38 7.00
N PRO A 26 9.29 -10.49 7.98
CA PRO A 26 9.42 -9.07 7.71
C PRO A 26 10.66 -8.81 6.84
N MET A 27 10.45 -8.24 5.66
CA MET A 27 11.48 -7.97 4.68
C MET A 27 11.90 -6.50 4.67
N THR A 28 13.16 -6.24 4.34
CA THR A 28 13.66 -4.88 4.10
C THR A 28 13.18 -4.33 2.76
N LEU A 29 13.16 -2.99 2.61
CA LEU A 29 12.84 -2.33 1.33
C LEU A 29 13.70 -2.85 0.17
N ARG A 30 14.96 -3.21 0.44
CA ARG A 30 15.89 -3.75 -0.55
C ARG A 30 15.46 -5.15 -1.00
N GLU A 31 15.05 -6.01 -0.07
CA GLU A 31 14.60 -7.36 -0.41
C GLU A 31 13.27 -7.35 -1.14
N ILE A 32 12.34 -6.50 -0.70
CA ILE A 32 11.05 -6.30 -1.39
C ILE A 32 11.29 -5.79 -2.81
N SER A 33 12.19 -4.82 -2.99
CA SER A 33 12.55 -4.29 -4.32
C SER A 33 13.10 -5.36 -5.25
N LYS A 34 13.95 -6.26 -4.74
CA LYS A 34 14.50 -7.39 -5.50
C LYS A 34 13.42 -8.42 -5.84
N LYS A 35 12.56 -8.77 -4.88
CA LYS A 35 11.52 -9.80 -5.04
C LYS A 35 10.42 -9.39 -6.02
N LEU A 36 10.10 -8.09 -6.07
CA LEU A 36 9.11 -7.52 -6.97
C LEU A 36 9.72 -6.92 -8.24
N ASN A 37 11.05 -6.91 -8.35
CA ASN A 37 11.81 -6.34 -9.48
C ASN A 37 11.44 -4.88 -9.81
N ILE A 38 11.33 -4.06 -8.76
CA ILE A 38 10.90 -2.65 -8.78
C ILE A 38 11.94 -1.77 -8.09
N SER A 39 11.91 -0.47 -8.34
CA SER A 39 12.84 0.44 -7.67
C SER A 39 12.51 0.56 -6.17
N ARG A 40 13.56 0.68 -5.33
CA ARG A 40 13.42 0.92 -3.88
C ARG A 40 12.56 2.14 -3.58
N GLU A 41 12.68 3.18 -4.40
CA GLU A 41 11.87 4.40 -4.26
C GLU A 41 10.40 4.14 -4.54
N TRP A 42 10.09 3.29 -5.52
CA TRP A 42 8.71 2.91 -5.81
C TRP A 42 8.10 2.09 -4.67
N VAL A 43 8.87 1.17 -4.05
CA VAL A 43 8.44 0.49 -2.81
C VAL A 43 8.09 1.51 -1.72
N ARG A 44 8.93 2.53 -1.51
CA ARG A 44 8.68 3.59 -0.52
C ARG A 44 7.44 4.42 -0.86
N LYS A 45 7.20 4.73 -2.14
CA LYS A 45 6.00 5.43 -2.59
C LYS A 45 4.74 4.60 -2.31
N ILE A 46 4.78 3.30 -2.58
CA ILE A 46 3.67 2.39 -2.28
C ILE A 46 3.41 2.31 -0.79
N GLU A 47 4.46 2.14 0.03
CA GLU A 47 4.34 2.08 1.48
C GLU A 47 3.63 3.34 2.03
N LYS A 48 4.09 4.52 1.63
CA LYS A 48 3.45 5.79 2.01
C LYS A 48 2.00 5.89 1.55
N LYS A 49 1.71 5.49 0.31
CA LYS A 49 0.37 5.53 -0.26
C LYS A 49 -0.58 4.59 0.48
N ALA A 50 -0.12 3.38 0.79
CA ALA A 50 -0.87 2.39 1.55
C ALA A 50 -1.19 2.88 2.96
N LEU A 51 -0.20 3.45 3.67
CA LEU A 51 -0.39 4.03 5.00
C LEU A 51 -1.36 5.22 4.99
N SER A 52 -1.23 6.12 4.02
CA SER A 52 -2.15 7.26 3.85
C SER A 52 -3.59 6.78 3.62
N ARG A 53 -3.78 5.77 2.78
CA ARG A 53 -5.09 5.17 2.51
C ARG A 53 -5.67 4.48 3.75
N LEU A 54 -4.84 3.77 4.52
CA LEU A 54 -5.25 3.13 5.77
C LEU A 54 -5.69 4.18 6.81
N SER A 55 -4.91 5.25 6.95
CA SER A 55 -5.25 6.37 7.84
C SER A 55 -6.57 7.04 7.45
N TYR A 56 -6.80 7.25 6.14
CA TYR A 56 -8.05 7.80 5.64
C TYR A 56 -9.26 6.93 5.98
N LEU A 57 -9.15 5.61 5.81
CA LEU A 57 -10.22 4.67 6.13
C LEU A 57 -10.53 4.64 7.63
N MET A 58 -9.52 4.84 8.48
CA MET A 58 -9.69 4.87 9.93
C MET A 58 -10.23 6.22 10.45
N ASN A 59 -9.80 7.34 9.86
CA ASN A 59 -10.08 8.67 10.42
C ASN A 59 -11.24 9.44 9.76
N ARG A 60 -11.80 8.99 8.61
CA ARG A 60 -12.89 9.63 7.82
C ARG A 60 -12.74 11.14 7.50
N HIS A 61 -11.73 11.84 8.01
CA HIS A 61 -11.43 13.24 7.81
C HIS A 61 -9.93 13.38 7.61
N GLU A 62 -9.54 13.65 6.35
CA GLU A 62 -8.54 14.63 5.91
C GLU A 62 -7.95 14.15 4.57
N GLN A 63 -8.24 14.93 3.54
CA GLN A 63 -7.92 14.62 2.15
C GLN A 63 -6.43 14.90 1.87
N VAL A 64 -5.67 13.86 1.55
CA VAL A 64 -4.42 14.04 0.77
C VAL A 64 -4.43 13.04 -0.38
N PHE A 65 -5.01 13.48 -1.49
CA PHE A 65 -5.23 12.69 -2.68
C PHE A 65 -4.04 12.88 -3.65
N THR A 66 -3.26 11.82 -3.92
CA THR A 66 -2.31 11.82 -5.06
C THR A 66 -2.88 10.98 -6.22
N GLU A 67 -3.22 11.73 -7.27
CA GLU A 67 -3.37 11.42 -8.71
C GLU A 67 -4.40 10.40 -9.24
N LYS A 68 -4.95 9.46 -8.46
CA LYS A 68 -5.90 8.44 -9.02
C LYS A 68 -7.40 8.63 -8.72
N SER A 69 -7.86 9.88 -8.66
CA SER A 69 -9.29 10.24 -8.54
C SER A 69 -10.01 10.12 -9.89
N MET A 70 -9.28 9.74 -10.94
CA MET A 70 -9.78 9.47 -12.29
C MET A 70 -10.55 8.15 -12.42
N LEU A 71 -11.50 7.90 -11.53
CA LEU A 71 -12.70 7.11 -11.82
C LEU A 71 -13.90 7.85 -11.25
N LYS A 72 -14.05 9.12 -11.65
CA LYS A 72 -15.39 9.68 -11.87
C LYS A 72 -15.84 9.19 -13.25
N SER A 73 -17.02 8.57 -13.25
CA SER A 73 -17.82 8.16 -14.41
C SER A 73 -17.35 6.95 -15.21
N ALA A 74 -18.02 5.81 -14.96
CA ALA A 74 -18.55 4.99 -16.04
C ALA A 74 -19.91 4.45 -15.59
N CYS A 75 -20.96 5.07 -16.16
CA CYS A 75 -22.41 4.93 -15.96
C CYS A 75 -23.03 5.68 -14.77
#